data_AF-A0A948ZCJ8-F1
#
_entry.id   AF-A0A948ZCJ8-F1
#
_cell.length_a   1.000
_cell.length_b   1.000
_cell.length_c   1.000
_cell.angle_alpha   90.00
_cell.angle_beta   90.00
_cell.angle_gamma   90.00
#
_symmetry.space_group_name_H-M   'P 1'
#
loop_
_entity.id
_entity.type
_entity.pdbx_description
1 polymer ?
#
loop_
_entity_poly.entity_id
_entity_poly.type
_entity_poly.pdbx_seq_one_letter_code
_entity_poly.pdbx_strand_id
1 'polypeptide(L)'
;KGNLSGTCSNDSGIVAGASYVKVFNNIVYDFLNGEDVVQGIRLWQSGTTVYTYNNTVVNCRIGYFAYSTYKVLKNNIAQNCNDGFNGTFGASSDYNISDIVGDQPASGSNDKTDTTVSFADEANDDFHISSSDTGAKDSGTNLSADANLPFTDDIDGQTRAGTWDIGADEAAEEIYRSVGPSKTTALAVGTSNALTISGSTATFASGLPDNVGVGDALQYDSDNNGAIDAICFIHARTSSTVYAVKKASGAIPTATVAADNDWSIFRAYTSLALAETGTENTGINATVLNFDTWTLGKDISSSTGSNEQWNIACYANGTTADTAAVTIDGWTTTADNYIKIYTPVASSEVGTSQRHNGKWDTGKYRLEISGAQALYVQEDYVRIDGLQVKLTLSSVSLKNTIWLNPGVSNVTDIRVSNCIIRGALSGTSDNSAGIITWYASGTSTNTVKIWNNIIYDFKNGGYGDLHGIRVRLANYYIYNNTIINCYNGIYIESGTSVAKNNISYGNSDNYNGTFTASTNNLSGPTQTDAPGTNPVNAAKVIFIDEANDDFHLAPNDYSAINAGTNLSADSYLAFSDDIDGETRPISTGWDIGADESYLTKFKFNNGTFKIKGKAIFR
;
A
#
# COMPACT_ATOMS: atom_id res chain seq x y z
N LYS A 1 -23.97 10.05 -4.62
CA LYS A 1 -23.71 10.89 -3.43
C LYS A 1 -24.92 11.75 -3.10
N GLY A 2 -25.43 11.66 -1.88
CA GLY A 2 -26.37 12.60 -1.30
C GLY A 2 -25.63 13.72 -0.55
N ASN A 3 -26.31 14.85 -0.37
CA ASN A 3 -25.89 15.91 0.53
C ASN A 3 -27.16 16.60 1.01
N LEU A 4 -27.93 15.87 1.82
CA LEU A 4 -29.27 16.27 2.21
C LEU A 4 -29.19 17.08 3.51
N SER A 5 -29.92 18.20 3.56
CA SER A 5 -30.02 19.05 4.74
C SER A 5 -31.48 19.50 4.92
N GLY A 6 -31.92 19.62 6.18
CA GLY A 6 -33.30 19.98 6.48
C GLY A 6 -34.30 18.81 6.30
N THR A 7 -35.58 19.12 6.15
CA THR A 7 -36.71 18.16 6.21
C THR A 7 -37.03 17.53 4.85
N CYS A 8 -36.03 17.22 4.03
CA CYS A 8 -36.28 16.60 2.73
C CYS A 8 -36.93 15.22 2.93
N SER A 9 -38.04 14.95 2.26
CA SER A 9 -38.86 13.75 2.52
C SER A 9 -39.10 13.00 1.21
N ASN A 10 -38.93 11.67 1.23
CA ASN A 10 -39.08 10.79 0.07
C ASN A 10 -38.02 10.95 -1.03
N ASP A 11 -36.84 11.48 -0.71
CA ASP A 11 -35.72 11.54 -1.63
C ASP A 11 -35.02 10.19 -1.74
N SER A 12 -34.52 9.89 -2.95
CA SER A 12 -33.76 8.66 -3.18
C SER A 12 -32.63 8.90 -4.15
N GLY A 13 -31.54 8.14 -4.00
CA GLY A 13 -30.44 8.17 -4.97
C GLY A 13 -30.85 7.59 -6.32
N ILE A 14 -31.43 6.39 -6.31
CA ILE A 14 -32.00 5.74 -7.50
C ILE A 14 -33.46 5.40 -7.24
N VAL A 15 -34.34 5.71 -8.20
CA VAL A 15 -35.75 5.31 -8.16
C VAL A 15 -36.08 4.46 -9.39
N ALA A 16 -36.52 3.22 -9.16
CA ALA A 16 -36.96 2.29 -10.20
C ALA A 16 -38.48 2.10 -10.13
N GLY A 17 -39.20 2.59 -11.15
CA GLY A 17 -40.67 2.56 -11.21
C GLY A 17 -41.28 2.14 -12.56
N ALA A 18 -40.49 1.87 -13.60
CA ALA A 18 -41.02 1.41 -14.90
C ALA A 18 -41.34 -0.09 -14.90
N SER A 19 -42.11 -0.58 -15.88
CA SER A 19 -42.60 -1.96 -15.97
C SER A 19 -41.51 -3.04 -15.83
N TYR A 20 -40.30 -2.74 -16.33
CA TYR A 20 -39.13 -3.62 -16.28
C TYR A 20 -37.86 -2.78 -16.16
N VAL A 21 -37.09 -2.93 -15.08
CA VAL A 21 -35.87 -2.13 -14.81
C VAL A 21 -34.71 -3.04 -14.37
N LYS A 22 -33.49 -2.66 -14.75
CA LYS A 22 -32.24 -3.29 -14.31
C LYS A 22 -31.37 -2.23 -13.63
N VAL A 23 -30.90 -2.49 -12.42
CA VAL A 23 -30.05 -1.59 -11.62
C VAL A 23 -28.83 -2.39 -11.19
N PHE A 24 -27.65 -2.09 -11.71
CA PHE A 24 -26.43 -2.84 -11.40
C PHE A 24 -25.18 -2.00 -11.47
N ASN A 25 -24.14 -2.40 -10.71
CA ASN A 25 -22.85 -1.72 -10.59
C ASN A 25 -22.97 -0.24 -10.23
N ASN A 26 -23.84 0.09 -9.28
CA ASN A 26 -23.98 1.46 -8.79
C ASN A 26 -23.48 1.57 -7.36
N ILE A 27 -22.79 2.68 -7.06
CA ILE A 27 -22.48 3.09 -5.69
C ILE A 27 -23.39 4.27 -5.32
N VAL A 28 -24.18 4.12 -4.26
CA VAL A 28 -25.09 5.15 -3.75
C VAL A 28 -24.79 5.38 -2.27
N TYR A 29 -24.49 6.62 -1.89
CA TYR A 29 -24.11 6.93 -0.52
C TYR A 29 -24.56 8.31 -0.07
N ASP A 30 -24.55 8.53 1.26
CA ASP A 30 -24.90 9.77 1.96
C ASP A 30 -26.36 10.23 1.80
N PHE A 31 -27.29 9.28 1.70
CA PHE A 31 -28.72 9.57 1.70
C PHE A 31 -29.29 9.54 3.14
N LEU A 32 -28.85 10.51 3.94
CA LEU A 32 -29.21 10.73 5.34
C LEU A 32 -29.59 12.19 5.61
N ASN A 33 -30.65 12.43 6.37
CA ASN A 33 -31.03 13.78 6.84
C ASN A 33 -31.79 13.79 8.18
N GLY A 34 -31.76 12.69 8.94
CA GLY A 34 -32.48 12.57 10.22
C GLY A 34 -33.98 12.25 10.11
N GLU A 35 -34.54 12.16 8.91
CA GLU A 35 -35.94 11.75 8.65
C GLU A 35 -36.05 10.25 8.33
N ASP A 36 -37.25 9.68 8.46
CA ASP A 36 -37.50 8.24 8.34
C ASP A 36 -37.68 7.73 6.89
N VAL A 37 -37.60 8.61 5.88
CA VAL A 37 -38.11 8.31 4.52
C VAL A 37 -37.12 8.61 3.38
N VAL A 38 -35.82 8.67 3.65
CA VAL A 38 -34.79 8.78 2.60
C VAL A 38 -34.24 7.39 2.25
N GLN A 39 -34.01 7.13 0.97
CA GLN A 39 -33.50 5.82 0.50
C GLN A 39 -32.25 5.96 -0.36
N GLY A 40 -31.35 4.98 -0.31
CA GLY A 40 -30.32 4.82 -1.34
C GLY A 40 -30.97 4.42 -2.66
N ILE A 41 -31.51 3.19 -2.71
CA ILE A 41 -32.18 2.62 -3.89
C ILE A 41 -33.65 2.30 -3.57
N ARG A 42 -34.57 2.96 -4.26
CA ARG A 42 -36.02 2.84 -4.07
C ARG A 42 -36.70 2.12 -5.23
N LEU A 43 -37.29 0.96 -4.95
CA LEU A 43 -37.98 0.07 -5.87
C LEU A 43 -39.51 0.17 -5.69
N TRP A 44 -40.07 1.35 -5.98
CA TRP A 44 -41.37 1.78 -5.47
C TRP A 44 -42.61 1.20 -6.18
N GLN A 45 -42.57 0.99 -7.50
CA GLN A 45 -43.82 0.77 -8.24
C GLN A 45 -44.34 -0.68 -8.11
N SER A 46 -45.61 -0.82 -7.71
CA SER A 46 -46.29 -2.11 -7.63
C SER A 46 -46.50 -2.71 -9.03
N GLY A 47 -46.28 -4.02 -9.15
CA GLY A 47 -46.44 -4.77 -10.42
C GLY A 47 -45.29 -4.61 -11.42
N THR A 48 -44.16 -3.99 -11.03
CA THR A 48 -42.97 -3.89 -11.87
C THR A 48 -41.92 -4.95 -11.53
N THR A 49 -41.26 -5.49 -12.54
CA THR A 49 -40.12 -6.39 -12.33
C THR A 49 -38.83 -5.57 -12.29
N VAL A 50 -38.06 -5.69 -11.21
CA VAL A 50 -36.76 -5.01 -11.10
C VAL A 50 -35.70 -6.00 -10.66
N TYR A 51 -34.59 -6.05 -11.40
CA TYR A 51 -33.39 -6.79 -11.04
C TYR A 51 -32.34 -5.80 -10.57
N THR A 52 -31.94 -5.93 -9.31
CA THR A 52 -30.99 -5.03 -8.65
C THR A 52 -29.78 -5.84 -8.23
N TYR A 53 -28.71 -5.84 -9.02
CA TYR A 53 -27.57 -6.75 -8.83
C TYR A 53 -26.27 -5.99 -8.61
N ASN A 54 -25.37 -6.44 -7.74
CA ASN A 54 -24.02 -5.85 -7.60
C ASN A 54 -24.05 -4.33 -7.43
N ASN A 55 -24.84 -3.82 -6.48
CA ASN A 55 -24.81 -2.41 -6.10
C ASN A 55 -24.23 -2.28 -4.69
N THR A 56 -23.62 -1.14 -4.40
CA THR A 56 -23.11 -0.80 -3.07
C THR A 56 -23.85 0.43 -2.55
N VAL A 57 -24.55 0.28 -1.42
CA VAL A 57 -25.26 1.36 -0.76
C VAL A 57 -24.68 1.59 0.63
N VAL A 58 -24.19 2.79 0.88
CA VAL A 58 -23.45 3.11 2.12
C VAL A 58 -24.00 4.36 2.79
N ASN A 59 -24.02 4.40 4.12
CA ASN A 59 -24.36 5.62 4.87
C ASN A 59 -25.70 6.22 4.44
N CYS A 60 -26.75 5.39 4.38
CA CYS A 60 -28.10 5.77 3.96
C CYS A 60 -29.11 5.49 5.07
N ARG A 61 -30.23 6.24 5.12
CA ARG A 61 -31.27 5.93 6.11
C ARG A 61 -31.86 4.54 5.86
N ILE A 62 -32.37 4.31 4.66
CA ILE A 62 -32.73 2.99 4.17
C ILE A 62 -31.84 2.69 2.97
N GLY A 63 -31.13 1.56 2.96
CA GLY A 63 -30.27 1.17 1.86
C GLY A 63 -31.09 0.87 0.60
N TYR A 64 -31.84 -0.23 0.67
CA TYR A 64 -32.72 -0.73 -0.38
C TYR A 64 -34.15 -0.77 0.13
N PHE A 65 -35.07 -0.23 -0.66
CA PHE A 65 -36.48 -0.16 -0.29
C PHE A 65 -37.39 -0.76 -1.35
N ALA A 66 -38.27 -1.69 -0.99
CA ALA A 66 -39.18 -2.38 -1.93
C ALA A 66 -40.57 -2.70 -1.36
N TYR A 67 -41.58 -2.82 -2.24
CA TYR A 67 -42.97 -3.14 -1.84
C TYR A 67 -43.58 -4.38 -2.51
N SER A 68 -42.80 -5.18 -3.26
CA SER A 68 -43.39 -6.29 -4.02
C SER A 68 -42.40 -7.42 -4.26
N THR A 69 -42.94 -8.63 -4.37
CA THR A 69 -42.17 -9.86 -4.67
C THR A 69 -41.59 -9.94 -6.09
N TYR A 70 -41.75 -8.91 -6.92
CA TYR A 70 -41.15 -8.80 -8.25
C TYR A 70 -39.79 -8.08 -8.26
N LYS A 71 -39.25 -7.75 -7.08
CA LYS A 71 -37.98 -7.03 -6.90
C LYS A 71 -36.92 -8.03 -6.46
N VAL A 72 -36.02 -8.43 -7.37
CA VAL A 72 -35.01 -9.46 -7.10
C VAL A 72 -33.66 -8.80 -6.88
N LEU A 73 -33.06 -9.04 -5.72
CA LEU A 73 -31.77 -8.48 -5.31
C LEU A 73 -30.73 -9.59 -5.20
N LYS A 74 -29.60 -9.44 -5.87
CA LYS A 74 -28.47 -10.36 -5.75
C LYS A 74 -27.15 -9.62 -5.63
N ASN A 75 -26.21 -10.13 -4.84
CA ASN A 75 -24.88 -9.57 -4.72
C ASN A 75 -24.88 -8.07 -4.32
N ASN A 76 -25.81 -7.58 -3.51
CA ASN A 76 -25.82 -6.17 -3.11
C ASN A 76 -25.21 -5.95 -1.72
N ILE A 77 -24.50 -4.83 -1.55
CA ILE A 77 -24.01 -4.35 -0.26
C ILE A 77 -24.93 -3.26 0.29
N ALA A 78 -25.39 -3.42 1.54
CA ALA A 78 -25.82 -2.33 2.41
C ALA A 78 -24.84 -2.21 3.59
N GLN A 79 -24.23 -1.06 3.80
CA GLN A 79 -23.35 -0.79 4.96
C GLN A 79 -23.67 0.55 5.59
N ASN A 80 -23.48 0.66 6.90
CA ASN A 80 -23.68 1.90 7.65
C ASN A 80 -25.08 2.51 7.41
N CYS A 81 -26.06 1.66 7.10
CA CYS A 81 -27.45 2.08 6.91
C CYS A 81 -28.21 1.98 8.23
N ASN A 82 -29.27 2.79 8.45
CA ASN A 82 -30.13 2.55 9.62
C ASN A 82 -30.99 1.28 9.43
N ASP A 83 -31.32 0.97 8.19
CA ASP A 83 -31.99 -0.25 7.75
C ASP A 83 -31.46 -0.56 6.34
N GLY A 84 -30.77 -1.69 6.15
CA GLY A 84 -30.15 -2.01 4.87
C GLY A 84 -31.17 -2.48 3.85
N PHE A 85 -32.07 -3.40 4.22
CA PHE A 85 -33.09 -3.97 3.32
C PHE A 85 -34.50 -3.86 3.91
N ASN A 86 -35.19 -2.77 3.57
CA ASN A 86 -36.53 -2.52 4.06
C ASN A 86 -37.64 -2.88 3.05
N GLY A 87 -38.56 -3.76 3.46
CA GLY A 87 -39.82 -4.01 2.78
C GLY A 87 -39.97 -5.42 2.19
N THR A 88 -40.68 -5.54 1.07
CA THR A 88 -41.02 -6.83 0.45
C THR A 88 -40.25 -7.03 -0.84
N PHE A 89 -39.45 -8.10 -0.89
CA PHE A 89 -38.63 -8.47 -2.03
C PHE A 89 -39.03 -9.82 -2.61
N GLY A 90 -38.49 -10.15 -3.78
CA GLY A 90 -38.73 -11.41 -4.47
C GLY A 90 -37.97 -12.57 -3.82
N ALA A 91 -38.59 -13.75 -3.79
CA ALA A 91 -38.04 -14.94 -3.14
C ALA A 91 -36.76 -15.49 -3.78
N SER A 92 -36.39 -15.01 -4.98
CA SER A 92 -35.12 -15.34 -5.64
C SER A 92 -33.98 -14.37 -5.31
N SER A 93 -34.20 -13.45 -4.36
CA SER A 93 -33.14 -12.60 -3.84
C SER A 93 -32.23 -13.42 -2.95
N ASP A 94 -30.91 -13.29 -3.11
CA ASP A 94 -29.91 -14.11 -2.43
C ASP A 94 -28.51 -13.47 -2.56
N TYR A 95 -27.53 -13.87 -1.74
CA TYR A 95 -26.15 -13.35 -1.76
C TYR A 95 -26.03 -11.83 -1.52
N ASN A 96 -26.91 -11.23 -0.74
CA ASN A 96 -26.79 -9.82 -0.35
C ASN A 96 -26.12 -9.72 1.03
N ILE A 97 -25.47 -8.59 1.31
CA ILE A 97 -24.76 -8.37 2.58
C ILE A 97 -25.27 -7.11 3.28
N SER A 98 -25.47 -7.23 4.60
CA SER A 98 -25.77 -6.14 5.52
C SER A 98 -24.92 -6.25 6.79
N ASP A 99 -24.50 -5.10 7.31
CA ASP A 99 -23.87 -4.97 8.64
C ASP A 99 -24.89 -5.05 9.79
N ILE A 100 -26.19 -5.18 9.49
CA ILE A 100 -27.26 -5.26 10.48
C ILE A 100 -27.68 -6.73 10.69
N VAL A 101 -27.88 -7.13 11.95
CA VAL A 101 -28.30 -8.50 12.32
C VAL A 101 -29.69 -8.83 11.77
N GLY A 102 -29.78 -9.92 10.99
CA GLY A 102 -31.04 -10.41 10.43
C GLY A 102 -31.64 -9.54 9.31
N ASP A 103 -30.88 -8.55 8.83
CA ASP A 103 -31.29 -7.64 7.76
C ASP A 103 -30.93 -8.20 6.38
N GLN A 104 -31.92 -8.76 5.71
CA GLN A 104 -31.78 -9.39 4.40
C GLN A 104 -33.08 -9.22 3.60
N PRO A 105 -33.01 -9.08 2.27
CA PRO A 105 -34.19 -8.76 1.46
C PRO A 105 -35.23 -9.89 1.41
N ALA A 106 -34.79 -11.15 1.45
CA ALA A 106 -35.69 -12.31 1.41
C ALA A 106 -35.12 -13.44 2.28
N SER A 107 -35.74 -14.62 2.23
CA SER A 107 -35.20 -15.82 2.89
C SER A 107 -34.12 -16.50 2.04
N GLY A 108 -33.26 -15.72 1.35
CA GLY A 108 -32.11 -16.25 0.62
C GLY A 108 -31.18 -17.00 1.58
N SER A 109 -30.65 -18.14 1.16
CA SER A 109 -29.83 -18.99 2.03
C SER A 109 -28.39 -18.51 2.17
N ASN A 110 -27.95 -17.62 1.27
CA ASN A 110 -26.57 -17.16 1.17
C ASN A 110 -26.43 -15.66 1.46
N ASP A 111 -27.51 -14.99 1.89
CA ASP A 111 -27.44 -13.63 2.41
C ASP A 111 -26.56 -13.62 3.68
N LYS A 112 -25.77 -12.55 3.84
CA LYS A 112 -24.86 -12.32 4.96
C LYS A 112 -25.36 -11.14 5.78
N THR A 113 -25.76 -11.39 7.02
CA THR A 113 -26.19 -10.35 7.96
C THR A 113 -25.18 -10.24 9.09
N ASP A 114 -25.15 -9.11 9.83
CA ASP A 114 -24.13 -8.87 10.87
C ASP A 114 -22.70 -9.00 10.30
N THR A 115 -22.52 -8.58 9.05
CA THR A 115 -21.25 -8.68 8.34
C THR A 115 -20.84 -7.31 7.83
N THR A 116 -19.75 -6.79 8.39
CA THR A 116 -19.12 -5.56 7.92
C THR A 116 -18.30 -5.83 6.66
N VAL A 117 -18.36 -4.90 5.71
CA VAL A 117 -17.47 -4.84 4.55
C VAL A 117 -16.41 -3.78 4.81
N SER A 118 -15.16 -4.14 4.61
CA SER A 118 -14.03 -3.20 4.67
C SER A 118 -13.81 -2.60 3.29
N PHE A 119 -13.88 -1.27 3.17
CA PHE A 119 -13.56 -0.54 1.94
C PHE A 119 -12.12 -0.01 1.94
N ALA A 120 -11.60 0.35 0.76
CA ALA A 120 -10.25 0.86 0.59
C ALA A 120 -10.00 2.18 1.36
N ASP A 121 -10.93 3.14 1.27
CA ASP A 121 -10.89 4.39 2.03
C ASP A 121 -12.28 5.05 2.12
N GLU A 122 -13.16 4.45 2.93
CA GLU A 122 -14.54 4.94 3.12
C GLU A 122 -14.61 6.40 3.56
N ALA A 123 -13.66 6.88 4.37
CA ALA A 123 -13.66 8.24 4.90
C ALA A 123 -13.48 9.31 3.80
N ASN A 124 -12.88 8.94 2.67
CA ASN A 124 -12.71 9.78 1.49
C ASN A 124 -13.61 9.36 0.31
N ASP A 125 -14.70 8.63 0.60
CA ASP A 125 -15.68 8.12 -0.36
C ASP A 125 -15.12 7.12 -1.38
N ASP A 126 -14.03 6.41 -1.04
CA ASP A 126 -13.49 5.31 -1.83
C ASP A 126 -14.05 3.98 -1.33
N PHE A 127 -15.04 3.48 -2.08
CA PHE A 127 -15.79 2.26 -1.76
C PHE A 127 -15.35 1.04 -2.58
N HIS A 128 -14.13 1.03 -3.15
CA HIS A 128 -13.55 -0.23 -3.61
C HIS A 128 -13.42 -1.18 -2.42
N ILE A 129 -13.65 -2.46 -2.63
CA ILE A 129 -13.56 -3.48 -1.59
C ILE A 129 -12.08 -3.60 -1.20
N SER A 130 -11.81 -3.54 0.10
CA SER A 130 -10.46 -3.72 0.62
C SER A 130 -9.95 -5.12 0.23
N SER A 131 -8.70 -5.21 -0.21
CA SER A 131 -8.06 -6.49 -0.52
C SER A 131 -8.04 -7.47 0.67
N SER A 132 -8.16 -6.94 1.89
CA SER A 132 -8.23 -7.69 3.16
C SER A 132 -9.65 -8.04 3.61
N ASP A 133 -10.68 -7.59 2.89
CA ASP A 133 -12.06 -7.88 3.22
C ASP A 133 -12.34 -9.40 3.15
N THR A 134 -13.15 -9.88 4.09
CA THR A 134 -13.56 -11.30 4.16
C THR A 134 -15.07 -11.49 4.11
N GLY A 135 -15.82 -10.38 4.02
CA GLY A 135 -17.28 -10.36 4.05
C GLY A 135 -17.88 -10.39 2.65
N ALA A 136 -17.51 -9.43 1.82
CA ALA A 136 -17.97 -9.27 0.44
C ALA A 136 -17.09 -9.99 -0.58
N LYS A 137 -15.77 -10.04 -0.36
CA LYS A 137 -14.83 -10.67 -1.29
C LYS A 137 -15.12 -12.15 -1.52
N ASP A 138 -15.11 -12.59 -2.77
CA ASP A 138 -15.38 -13.96 -3.25
C ASP A 138 -16.69 -14.59 -2.74
N SER A 139 -17.64 -13.76 -2.31
CA SER A 139 -18.81 -14.22 -1.53
C SER A 139 -20.13 -14.12 -2.27
N GLY A 140 -20.13 -13.59 -3.49
CA GLY A 140 -21.28 -13.45 -4.36
C GLY A 140 -21.46 -14.63 -5.32
N THR A 141 -22.54 -14.55 -6.09
CA THR A 141 -22.84 -15.52 -7.16
C THR A 141 -22.46 -14.96 -8.53
N ASN A 142 -21.99 -15.83 -9.43
CA ASN A 142 -21.65 -15.42 -10.79
C ASN A 142 -22.92 -15.14 -11.62
N LEU A 143 -23.10 -13.90 -12.09
CA LEU A 143 -24.28 -13.47 -12.85
C LEU A 143 -24.02 -13.31 -14.35
N SER A 144 -22.85 -13.74 -14.86
CA SER A 144 -22.49 -13.61 -16.29
C SER A 144 -23.47 -14.25 -17.27
N ALA A 145 -24.20 -15.28 -16.80
CA ALA A 145 -25.23 -15.98 -17.56
C ALA A 145 -26.63 -15.87 -16.94
N ASP A 146 -26.87 -14.91 -16.02
CA ASP A 146 -28.22 -14.71 -15.46
C ASP A 146 -29.21 -14.38 -16.58
N ALA A 147 -30.33 -15.11 -16.62
CA ALA A 147 -31.29 -15.02 -17.71
C ALA A 147 -31.96 -13.64 -17.85
N ASN A 148 -31.97 -12.84 -16.79
CA ASN A 148 -32.66 -11.56 -16.75
C ASN A 148 -31.70 -10.38 -16.87
N LEU A 149 -30.50 -10.49 -16.32
CA LEU A 149 -29.47 -9.45 -16.31
C LEU A 149 -28.07 -10.07 -16.33
N PRO A 150 -27.57 -10.49 -17.52
CA PRO A 150 -26.20 -10.92 -17.68
C PRO A 150 -25.26 -9.71 -17.84
N PHE A 151 -24.13 -9.73 -17.15
CA PHE A 151 -23.02 -8.77 -17.29
C PHE A 151 -21.72 -9.42 -16.84
N THR A 152 -20.57 -8.85 -17.19
CA THR A 152 -19.26 -9.46 -16.89
C THR A 152 -18.30 -8.53 -16.17
N ASP A 153 -18.57 -7.23 -16.17
CA ASP A 153 -17.64 -6.24 -15.64
C ASP A 153 -18.28 -5.56 -14.42
N ASP A 154 -17.48 -4.96 -13.56
CA ASP A 154 -17.89 -4.19 -12.38
C ASP A 154 -18.11 -2.69 -12.71
N ILE A 155 -17.96 -1.79 -11.73
CA ILE A 155 -18.27 -0.36 -11.89
C ILE A 155 -17.20 0.44 -12.64
N ASP A 156 -15.92 0.07 -12.49
CA ASP A 156 -14.77 0.70 -13.13
C ASP A 156 -14.28 -0.10 -14.36
N GLY A 157 -14.94 -1.22 -14.66
CA GLY A 157 -14.82 -1.95 -15.92
C GLY A 157 -13.93 -3.18 -15.84
N GLN A 158 -13.62 -3.64 -14.63
CA GLN A 158 -12.88 -4.86 -14.39
C GLN A 158 -13.76 -6.08 -14.62
N THR A 159 -13.24 -7.05 -15.37
CA THR A 159 -13.93 -8.31 -15.60
C THR A 159 -13.98 -9.14 -14.33
N ARG A 160 -15.20 -9.57 -13.97
CA ARG A 160 -15.50 -10.48 -12.87
C ARG A 160 -15.30 -11.93 -13.29
N ALA A 161 -14.50 -12.68 -12.53
CA ALA A 161 -14.15 -14.06 -12.85
C ALA A 161 -14.39 -14.98 -11.65
N GLY A 162 -14.78 -16.24 -11.90
CA GLY A 162 -15.01 -17.19 -10.81
C GLY A 162 -16.19 -16.82 -9.92
N THR A 163 -15.97 -16.87 -8.60
CA THR A 163 -16.87 -16.31 -7.58
C THR A 163 -16.75 -14.82 -7.59
N TRP A 164 -17.88 -14.12 -7.70
CA TRP A 164 -17.86 -12.66 -7.74
C TRP A 164 -17.85 -12.09 -6.33
N ASP A 165 -17.39 -10.86 -6.22
CA ASP A 165 -17.60 -10.08 -5.02
C ASP A 165 -19.07 -9.64 -4.90
N ILE A 166 -19.56 -9.54 -3.67
CA ILE A 166 -20.83 -8.88 -3.38
C ILE A 166 -20.57 -7.38 -3.47
N GLY A 167 -21.40 -6.63 -4.21
CA GLY A 167 -21.27 -5.17 -4.36
C GLY A 167 -20.91 -4.73 -5.77
N ALA A 168 -20.72 -3.42 -5.93
CA ALA A 168 -20.45 -2.78 -7.22
C ALA A 168 -19.04 -3.02 -7.76
N ASP A 169 -18.10 -3.37 -6.89
CA ASP A 169 -16.67 -3.54 -7.16
C ASP A 169 -16.28 -5.03 -7.24
N GLU A 170 -15.16 -5.35 -7.90
CA GLU A 170 -14.49 -6.66 -7.86
C GLU A 170 -13.03 -6.46 -7.45
N ALA A 171 -12.69 -6.77 -6.20
CA ALA A 171 -11.36 -6.57 -5.66
C ALA A 171 -10.32 -7.43 -6.39
N ALA A 172 -9.17 -6.82 -6.69
CA ALA A 172 -8.02 -7.55 -7.22
C ALA A 172 -7.57 -8.68 -6.26
N GLU A 173 -7.12 -9.80 -6.82
CA GLU A 173 -6.54 -10.87 -6.04
C GLU A 173 -5.10 -10.53 -5.65
N GLU A 174 -4.82 -10.55 -4.35
CA GLU A 174 -3.48 -10.26 -3.86
C GLU A 174 -2.56 -11.44 -4.11
N ILE A 175 -1.46 -11.21 -4.82
CA ILE A 175 -0.42 -12.20 -5.06
C ILE A 175 0.81 -11.81 -4.25
N TYR A 176 1.19 -12.66 -3.29
CA TYR A 176 2.38 -12.43 -2.47
C TYR A 176 3.56 -13.28 -2.94
N ARG A 177 4.74 -12.66 -3.04
CA ARG A 177 6.03 -13.34 -3.27
C ARG A 177 7.13 -12.75 -2.39
N SER A 178 7.98 -13.59 -1.83
CA SER A 178 9.10 -13.14 -1.01
C SER A 178 10.42 -13.12 -1.76
N VAL A 179 11.23 -12.10 -1.46
CA VAL A 179 12.61 -11.96 -1.93
C VAL A 179 13.55 -12.08 -0.73
N GLY A 180 14.61 -12.87 -0.86
CA GLY A 180 15.73 -12.88 0.08
C GLY A 180 17.08 -12.92 -0.64
N PRO A 181 17.96 -11.92 -0.48
CA PRO A 181 19.22 -11.83 -1.22
C PRO A 181 20.06 -13.10 -1.11
N SER A 182 20.32 -13.77 -2.24
CA SER A 182 21.07 -15.03 -2.33
C SER A 182 20.55 -16.18 -1.43
N LYS A 183 19.29 -16.13 -0.99
CA LYS A 183 18.73 -17.08 -0.02
C LYS A 183 18.20 -18.35 -0.69
N THR A 184 19.09 -19.31 -0.95
CA THR A 184 18.72 -20.62 -1.54
C THR A 184 18.37 -21.71 -0.54
N THR A 185 18.67 -21.50 0.75
CA THR A 185 18.40 -22.50 1.80
C THR A 185 17.02 -22.32 2.42
N ALA A 186 16.40 -23.43 2.82
CA ALA A 186 15.12 -23.41 3.53
C ALA A 186 15.19 -22.55 4.81
N LEU A 187 14.10 -21.83 5.09
CA LEU A 187 13.85 -21.09 6.33
C LEU A 187 13.43 -22.02 7.46
N ALA A 188 12.65 -23.05 7.13
CA ALA A 188 12.17 -24.08 8.05
C ALA A 188 11.94 -25.39 7.27
N VAL A 189 11.99 -26.51 7.98
CA VAL A 189 11.78 -27.87 7.45
C VAL A 189 10.85 -28.66 8.37
N GLY A 190 10.12 -29.63 7.81
CA GLY A 190 9.07 -30.36 8.52
C GLY A 190 9.49 -31.46 9.48
N THR A 191 10.79 -31.71 9.67
CA THR A 191 11.26 -32.75 10.58
C THR A 191 10.73 -32.51 12.01
N SER A 192 9.84 -33.39 12.48
CA SER A 192 9.15 -33.29 13.78
C SER A 192 8.24 -32.07 13.95
N ASN A 193 7.81 -31.45 12.86
CA ASN A 193 6.88 -30.33 12.88
C ASN A 193 5.79 -30.56 11.84
N ALA A 194 4.78 -31.36 12.20
CA ALA A 194 3.76 -31.76 11.25
C ALA A 194 2.95 -30.57 10.73
N LEU A 195 2.73 -30.54 9.42
CA LEU A 195 1.89 -29.59 8.68
C LEU A 195 0.50 -30.19 8.43
N THR A 196 -0.53 -29.37 8.50
CA THR A 196 -1.87 -29.68 7.99
C THR A 196 -2.39 -28.50 7.20
N ILE A 197 -2.82 -28.72 5.96
CA ILE A 197 -3.48 -27.72 5.12
C ILE A 197 -4.95 -28.09 4.95
N SER A 198 -5.85 -27.17 5.31
CA SER A 198 -7.29 -27.29 5.11
C SER A 198 -7.85 -25.96 4.60
N GLY A 199 -8.49 -25.98 3.43
CA GLY A 199 -8.85 -24.75 2.73
C GLY A 199 -7.62 -23.87 2.51
N SER A 200 -7.71 -22.60 2.89
CA SER A 200 -6.61 -21.63 2.83
C SER A 200 -5.82 -21.51 4.14
N THR A 201 -5.89 -22.49 5.04
CA THR A 201 -5.18 -22.46 6.33
C THR A 201 -4.10 -23.55 6.40
N ALA A 202 -2.86 -23.15 6.66
CA ALA A 202 -1.76 -24.04 7.03
C ALA A 202 -1.53 -23.98 8.55
N THR A 203 -1.51 -25.14 9.20
CA THR A 203 -1.27 -25.29 10.64
C THR A 203 -0.04 -26.16 10.88
N PHE A 204 0.86 -25.71 11.75
CA PHE A 204 2.10 -26.39 12.13
C PHE A 204 2.05 -26.86 13.59
N ALA A 205 2.59 -28.04 13.88
CA ALA A 205 2.64 -28.59 15.24
C ALA A 205 3.55 -27.80 16.20
N SER A 206 4.47 -26.99 15.68
CA SER A 206 5.42 -26.16 16.42
C SER A 206 5.65 -24.83 15.71
N GLY A 207 6.04 -23.81 16.48
CA GLY A 207 6.21 -22.45 15.98
C GLY A 207 7.30 -22.35 14.91
N LEU A 208 6.99 -21.66 13.81
CA LEU A 208 7.95 -21.29 12.78
C LEU A 208 8.80 -20.08 13.21
N PRO A 209 10.00 -19.91 12.62
CA PRO A 209 10.85 -18.75 12.86
C PRO A 209 10.16 -17.41 12.59
N ASP A 210 10.56 -16.36 13.31
CA ASP A 210 9.93 -15.04 13.20
C ASP A 210 10.17 -14.32 11.88
N ASN A 211 11.16 -14.76 11.10
CA ASN A 211 11.43 -14.26 9.76
C ASN A 211 10.65 -15.00 8.65
N VAL A 212 9.78 -15.95 9.00
CA VAL A 212 8.80 -16.57 8.08
C VAL A 212 7.54 -15.71 8.05
N GLY A 213 7.09 -15.39 6.84
CA GLY A 213 5.97 -14.49 6.60
C GLY A 213 5.45 -14.52 5.17
N VAL A 214 4.66 -13.50 4.83
CA VAL A 214 4.00 -13.36 3.52
C VAL A 214 4.96 -13.48 2.35
N GLY A 215 4.49 -14.17 1.31
CA GLY A 215 5.21 -14.46 0.08
C GLY A 215 6.19 -15.63 0.15
N ASP A 216 6.45 -16.19 1.34
CA ASP A 216 7.29 -17.39 1.46
C ASP A 216 6.61 -18.61 0.82
N ALA A 217 7.42 -19.38 0.09
CA ALA A 217 7.01 -20.56 -0.65
C ALA A 217 7.08 -21.81 0.25
N LEU A 218 5.92 -22.39 0.54
CA LEU A 218 5.78 -23.66 1.28
C LEU A 218 5.60 -24.79 0.27
N GLN A 219 6.62 -25.63 0.12
CA GLN A 219 6.51 -26.89 -0.62
C GLN A 219 6.19 -28.03 0.36
N TYR A 220 5.38 -29.00 -0.05
CA TYR A 220 4.93 -30.10 0.80
C TYR A 220 4.53 -31.33 -0.01
N ASP A 221 4.40 -32.45 0.68
CA ASP A 221 3.81 -33.68 0.17
C ASP A 221 2.31 -33.68 0.49
N SER A 222 1.48 -33.51 -0.54
CA SER A 222 0.03 -33.35 -0.35
C SER A 222 -0.70 -34.68 -0.13
N ASP A 223 -0.16 -35.80 -0.62
CA ASP A 223 -0.80 -37.12 -0.62
C ASP A 223 -0.10 -38.16 0.29
N ASN A 224 0.94 -37.74 1.01
CA ASN A 224 1.70 -38.52 1.99
C ASN A 224 2.39 -39.75 1.33
N ASN A 225 2.91 -39.59 0.11
CA ASN A 225 3.66 -40.61 -0.62
C ASN A 225 5.19 -40.52 -0.47
N GLY A 226 5.68 -39.52 0.27
CA GLY A 226 7.09 -39.22 0.52
C GLY A 226 7.75 -38.32 -0.52
N ALA A 227 7.00 -37.70 -1.44
CA ALA A 227 7.51 -36.83 -2.49
C ALA A 227 6.81 -35.47 -2.52
N ILE A 228 7.59 -34.41 -2.74
CA ILE A 228 7.06 -33.06 -2.92
C ILE A 228 6.30 -32.98 -4.25
N ASP A 229 5.03 -32.65 -4.17
CA ASP A 229 4.12 -32.53 -5.32
C ASP A 229 3.24 -31.27 -5.29
N ALA A 230 3.31 -30.50 -4.20
CA ALA A 230 2.53 -29.29 -4.04
C ALA A 230 3.34 -28.11 -3.49
N ILE A 231 2.89 -26.91 -3.84
CA ILE A 231 3.43 -25.64 -3.36
C ILE A 231 2.29 -24.64 -3.12
N CYS A 232 2.43 -23.84 -2.06
CA CYS A 232 1.60 -22.69 -1.79
C CYS A 232 2.44 -21.55 -1.20
N PHE A 233 1.84 -20.37 -1.08
CA PHE A 233 2.48 -19.15 -0.64
C PHE A 233 1.75 -18.60 0.58
N ILE A 234 2.51 -18.12 1.57
CA ILE A 234 1.94 -17.48 2.75
C ILE A 234 1.31 -16.14 2.34
N HIS A 235 0.03 -15.95 2.64
CA HIS A 235 -0.72 -14.72 2.41
C HIS A 235 -0.97 -13.93 3.71
N ALA A 236 -0.95 -14.60 4.86
CA ALA A 236 -0.95 -13.94 6.16
C ALA A 236 -0.39 -14.86 7.26
N ARG A 237 0.10 -14.26 8.33
CA ARG A 237 0.51 -14.89 9.58
C ARG A 237 -0.53 -14.61 10.66
N THR A 238 -1.28 -15.63 11.06
CA THR A 238 -2.25 -15.52 12.16
C THR A 238 -1.55 -15.72 13.51
N SER A 239 -0.59 -16.64 13.56
CA SER A 239 0.29 -16.89 14.71
C SER A 239 1.59 -17.53 14.23
N SER A 240 2.52 -17.85 15.13
CA SER A 240 3.72 -18.63 14.77
C SER A 240 3.42 -20.05 14.29
N THR A 241 2.19 -20.55 14.44
CA THR A 241 1.79 -21.91 14.06
C THR A 241 0.64 -21.96 13.05
N VAL A 242 0.04 -20.82 12.68
CA VAL A 242 -1.13 -20.77 11.80
C VAL A 242 -0.96 -19.65 10.78
N TYR A 243 -1.10 -19.99 9.51
CA TYR A 243 -0.87 -19.10 8.39
C TYR A 243 -2.00 -19.25 7.36
N ALA A 244 -2.42 -18.13 6.77
CA ALA A 244 -3.22 -18.17 5.55
C ALA A 244 -2.32 -18.45 4.36
N VAL A 245 -2.73 -19.36 3.48
CA VAL A 245 -1.96 -19.80 2.31
C VAL A 245 -2.83 -19.88 1.06
N LYS A 246 -2.25 -19.54 -0.11
CA LYS A 246 -2.88 -19.67 -1.43
C LYS A 246 -1.93 -20.31 -2.45
N LYS A 247 -2.47 -20.79 -3.57
CA LYS A 247 -1.66 -21.19 -4.74
C LYS A 247 -1.02 -19.96 -5.38
N ALA A 248 -0.11 -20.20 -6.33
CA ALA A 248 0.52 -19.15 -7.13
C ALA A 248 -0.48 -18.17 -7.76
N SER A 249 -1.67 -18.66 -8.10
CA SER A 249 -2.80 -17.93 -8.71
C SER A 249 -3.79 -17.33 -7.71
N GLY A 250 -3.52 -17.32 -6.41
CA GLY A 250 -4.48 -16.89 -5.37
C GLY A 250 -5.58 -17.90 -5.03
N ALA A 251 -5.69 -19.00 -5.77
CA ALA A 251 -6.70 -20.05 -5.50
C ALA A 251 -6.41 -20.84 -4.21
N ILE A 252 -7.41 -21.60 -3.74
CA ILE A 252 -7.28 -22.50 -2.58
C ILE A 252 -6.18 -23.56 -2.84
N PRO A 253 -5.22 -23.76 -1.91
CA PRO A 253 -4.19 -24.79 -1.99
C PRO A 253 -4.73 -26.22 -2.02
N THR A 254 -3.89 -27.17 -2.44
CA THR A 254 -4.19 -28.59 -2.29
C THR A 254 -4.14 -28.97 -0.81
N ALA A 255 -5.19 -29.59 -0.29
CA ALA A 255 -5.21 -30.02 1.10
C ALA A 255 -4.26 -31.22 1.33
N THR A 256 -3.65 -31.28 2.51
CA THR A 256 -2.88 -32.47 2.92
C THR A 256 -3.83 -33.60 3.31
N VAL A 257 -3.63 -34.81 2.80
CA VAL A 257 -4.46 -35.98 3.16
C VAL A 257 -4.19 -36.53 4.57
N ALA A 258 -3.02 -36.24 5.12
CA ALA A 258 -2.59 -36.57 6.48
C ALA A 258 -1.62 -35.49 7.00
N ALA A 259 -1.24 -35.57 8.28
CA ALA A 259 -0.28 -34.64 8.84
C ALA A 259 1.11 -34.89 8.22
N ASP A 260 1.64 -33.90 7.49
CA ASP A 260 2.84 -34.02 6.66
C ASP A 260 4.10 -33.55 7.40
N ASN A 261 5.21 -34.28 7.28
CA ASN A 261 6.53 -33.86 7.80
C ASN A 261 7.55 -33.63 6.68
N ASP A 262 7.18 -33.89 5.43
CA ASP A 262 7.99 -33.76 4.23
C ASP A 262 7.70 -32.42 3.55
N TRP A 263 7.91 -31.33 4.30
CA TRP A 263 7.74 -29.96 3.81
C TRP A 263 8.96 -29.09 4.09
N SER A 264 9.07 -27.98 3.35
CA SER A 264 10.08 -26.95 3.58
C SER A 264 9.58 -25.58 3.13
N ILE A 265 10.07 -24.52 3.77
CA ILE A 265 9.71 -23.14 3.45
C ILE A 265 10.92 -22.42 2.87
N PHE A 266 10.75 -21.71 1.76
CA PHE A 266 11.80 -20.96 1.07
C PHE A 266 11.36 -19.51 0.82
N ARG A 267 12.34 -18.66 0.50
CA ARG A 267 12.06 -17.42 -0.20
C ARG A 267 11.66 -17.77 -1.64
N ALA A 268 10.63 -17.13 -2.19
CA ALA A 268 10.21 -17.39 -3.57
C ALA A 268 11.31 -17.01 -4.59
N TYR A 269 12.02 -15.91 -4.32
CA TYR A 269 13.10 -15.39 -5.15
C TYR A 269 14.36 -15.07 -4.35
N THR A 270 15.51 -15.10 -5.02
CA THR A 270 16.81 -14.82 -4.40
C THR A 270 17.36 -13.41 -4.66
N SER A 271 16.66 -12.60 -5.45
CA SER A 271 16.87 -11.16 -5.58
C SER A 271 15.60 -10.51 -6.11
N LEU A 272 15.48 -9.20 -5.95
CA LEU A 272 14.36 -8.43 -6.49
C LEU A 272 14.37 -8.42 -8.01
N ALA A 273 15.56 -8.41 -8.63
CA ALA A 273 15.70 -8.54 -10.08
C ALA A 273 15.16 -9.89 -10.60
N LEU A 274 15.35 -10.98 -9.86
CA LEU A 274 14.82 -12.29 -10.24
C LEU A 274 13.31 -12.39 -10.01
N ALA A 275 12.76 -11.70 -9.00
CA ALA A 275 11.32 -11.60 -8.83
C ALA A 275 10.65 -10.89 -10.01
N GLU A 276 11.29 -9.84 -10.51
CA GLU A 276 10.80 -9.11 -11.69
C GLU A 276 10.75 -9.99 -12.94
N THR A 277 11.78 -10.82 -13.18
CA THR A 277 11.83 -11.72 -14.34
C THR A 277 11.14 -13.07 -14.12
N GLY A 278 10.43 -13.28 -13.00
CA GLY A 278 9.80 -14.56 -12.66
C GLY A 278 10.79 -15.72 -12.48
N THR A 279 12.08 -15.44 -12.22
CA THR A 279 13.12 -16.46 -12.12
C THR A 279 13.27 -16.98 -10.69
N GLU A 280 12.60 -18.09 -10.43
CA GLU A 280 12.37 -18.65 -9.09
C GLU A 280 13.64 -19.14 -8.36
N ASN A 281 13.53 -19.25 -7.03
CA ASN A 281 14.58 -19.80 -6.19
C ASN A 281 14.87 -21.27 -6.49
N THR A 282 16.05 -21.55 -7.02
CA THR A 282 16.50 -22.91 -7.37
C THR A 282 16.72 -23.84 -6.18
N GLY A 283 16.60 -23.35 -4.94
CA GLY A 283 16.54 -24.17 -3.74
C GLY A 283 15.21 -24.91 -3.56
N ILE A 284 14.13 -24.44 -4.18
CA ILE A 284 12.81 -25.08 -4.19
C ILE A 284 12.87 -26.34 -5.07
N ASN A 285 12.12 -27.38 -4.70
CA ASN A 285 12.10 -28.64 -5.44
C ASN A 285 11.64 -28.41 -6.89
N ALA A 286 12.42 -28.94 -7.84
CA ALA A 286 12.18 -28.77 -9.27
C ALA A 286 10.80 -29.29 -9.75
N THR A 287 10.15 -30.19 -9.00
CA THR A 287 8.81 -30.69 -9.34
C THR A 287 7.70 -29.64 -9.18
N VAL A 288 7.94 -28.62 -8.36
CA VAL A 288 6.95 -27.57 -8.04
C VAL A 288 7.42 -26.17 -8.42
N LEU A 289 8.54 -26.06 -9.15
CA LEU A 289 8.96 -24.83 -9.84
C LEU A 289 8.04 -24.54 -11.04
N ASN A 290 8.25 -23.38 -11.67
CA ASN A 290 7.44 -22.78 -12.73
C ASN A 290 6.04 -22.38 -12.25
N PHE A 291 5.95 -21.95 -10.99
CA PHE A 291 4.76 -21.29 -10.46
C PHE A 291 4.55 -19.89 -11.05
N ASP A 292 5.60 -19.27 -11.59
CA ASP A 292 5.61 -17.96 -12.23
C ASP A 292 6.41 -18.00 -13.56
N THR A 293 5.77 -17.83 -14.71
CA THR A 293 6.37 -18.21 -16.03
C THR A 293 6.46 -17.10 -17.08
N TRP A 294 6.50 -15.83 -16.67
CA TRP A 294 6.70 -14.72 -17.61
C TRP A 294 8.19 -14.46 -17.88
N THR A 295 8.49 -13.60 -18.87
CA THR A 295 9.88 -13.30 -19.27
C THR A 295 10.25 -11.82 -19.19
N LEU A 296 9.29 -10.90 -19.25
CA LEU A 296 9.47 -9.44 -19.22
C LEU A 296 8.17 -8.82 -18.69
N GLY A 297 7.94 -8.94 -17.38
CA GLY A 297 6.67 -8.54 -16.75
C GLY A 297 5.43 -9.35 -17.18
N LYS A 298 4.29 -9.00 -16.59
CA LYS A 298 3.00 -9.67 -16.77
C LYS A 298 1.87 -8.63 -16.81
N ASP A 299 0.84 -8.91 -17.60
CA ASP A 299 -0.42 -8.19 -17.49
C ASP A 299 -1.18 -8.64 -16.23
N ILE A 300 -1.26 -7.74 -15.24
CA ILE A 300 -1.96 -7.99 -13.98
C ILE A 300 -3.32 -7.32 -13.93
N SER A 301 -3.73 -6.69 -15.03
CA SER A 301 -5.03 -6.05 -15.13
C SER A 301 -6.13 -7.06 -15.40
N SER A 302 -7.34 -6.70 -15.00
CA SER A 302 -8.57 -7.44 -15.33
C SER A 302 -8.81 -7.57 -16.84
N SER A 303 -8.24 -6.68 -17.67
CA SER A 303 -8.43 -6.67 -19.13
C SER A 303 -7.92 -7.93 -19.85
N THR A 304 -7.02 -8.68 -19.20
CA THR A 304 -6.52 -9.98 -19.70
C THR A 304 -6.93 -11.16 -18.82
N GLY A 305 -7.74 -10.91 -17.79
CA GLY A 305 -8.38 -11.93 -16.96
C GLY A 305 -7.60 -12.37 -15.71
N SER A 306 -6.53 -11.66 -15.31
CA SER A 306 -5.82 -11.94 -14.05
C SER A 306 -6.40 -11.19 -12.86
N ASN A 307 -6.69 -9.89 -13.00
CA ASN A 307 -7.15 -8.98 -11.93
C ASN A 307 -6.33 -9.14 -10.64
N GLU A 308 -5.02 -8.88 -10.70
CA GLU A 308 -4.08 -9.17 -9.62
C GLU A 308 -3.48 -7.88 -9.04
N GLN A 309 -3.21 -7.89 -7.74
CA GLN A 309 -2.34 -6.93 -7.06
C GLN A 309 -1.06 -7.66 -6.63
N TRP A 310 0.10 -7.21 -7.10
CA TRP A 310 1.38 -7.89 -6.83
C TRP A 310 2.11 -7.30 -5.64
N ASN A 311 2.33 -8.12 -4.61
CA ASN A 311 3.00 -7.76 -3.37
C ASN A 311 4.34 -8.51 -3.25
N ILE A 312 5.44 -7.82 -3.56
CA ILE A 312 6.80 -8.34 -3.44
C ILE A 312 7.36 -7.95 -2.06
N ALA A 313 7.38 -8.92 -1.15
CA ALA A 313 7.86 -8.77 0.21
C ALA A 313 9.38 -9.02 0.29
N CYS A 314 10.15 -8.01 0.64
CA CYS A 314 11.60 -8.05 0.72
C CYS A 314 12.07 -8.38 2.15
N TYR A 315 12.83 -9.47 2.30
CA TYR A 315 13.34 -9.95 3.57
C TYR A 315 14.86 -9.92 3.63
N ALA A 316 15.40 -9.70 4.82
CA ALA A 316 16.84 -9.81 5.04
C ALA A 316 17.34 -11.25 4.93
N ASN A 317 18.60 -11.40 4.53
CA ASN A 317 19.36 -12.65 4.65
C ASN A 317 20.63 -12.41 5.45
N GLY A 318 20.47 -12.23 6.77
CA GLY A 318 21.54 -11.76 7.64
C GLY A 318 22.09 -10.42 7.14
N THR A 319 23.41 -10.32 6.99
CA THR A 319 24.08 -9.13 6.45
C THR A 319 24.30 -9.19 4.93
N THR A 320 23.55 -9.99 4.18
CA THR A 320 23.70 -10.09 2.72
C THR A 320 22.87 -9.01 2.03
N ALA A 321 23.50 -8.19 1.18
CA ALA A 321 22.80 -7.22 0.35
C ALA A 321 22.29 -7.87 -0.95
N ASP A 322 21.19 -7.37 -1.49
CA ASP A 322 20.85 -7.57 -2.90
C ASP A 322 21.78 -6.68 -3.74
N THR A 323 22.42 -7.25 -4.75
CA THR A 323 23.40 -6.55 -5.60
C THR A 323 23.02 -6.58 -7.07
N ALA A 324 21.81 -7.05 -7.41
CA ALA A 324 21.32 -7.06 -8.78
C ALA A 324 20.50 -5.79 -9.05
N ALA A 325 20.91 -5.00 -10.05
CA ALA A 325 20.13 -3.85 -10.49
C ALA A 325 18.75 -4.30 -10.99
N VAL A 326 17.71 -3.52 -10.69
CA VAL A 326 16.32 -3.87 -10.96
C VAL A 326 15.73 -2.89 -11.96
N THR A 327 15.06 -3.43 -12.98
CA THR A 327 14.23 -2.65 -13.90
C THR A 327 12.82 -3.22 -13.83
N ILE A 328 11.85 -2.44 -13.35
CA ILE A 328 10.44 -2.81 -13.37
C ILE A 328 9.87 -2.37 -14.73
N ASP A 329 9.59 -3.33 -15.61
CA ASP A 329 9.16 -3.11 -16.99
C ASP A 329 8.37 -4.32 -17.54
N GLY A 330 7.58 -4.11 -18.58
CA GLY A 330 6.75 -5.12 -19.24
C GLY A 330 5.48 -5.53 -18.48
N TRP A 331 5.05 -4.76 -17.47
CA TRP A 331 3.80 -4.99 -16.76
C TRP A 331 2.65 -4.20 -17.38
N THR A 332 1.43 -4.69 -17.23
CA THR A 332 0.22 -3.87 -17.44
C THR A 332 -0.43 -3.66 -16.08
N THR A 333 -0.47 -2.42 -15.61
CA THR A 333 -0.98 -2.04 -14.28
C THR A 333 -2.13 -1.05 -14.37
N THR A 334 -2.91 -0.95 -13.29
CA THR A 334 -4.02 0.01 -13.12
C THR A 334 -4.01 0.54 -11.68
N ALA A 335 -4.95 1.42 -11.32
CA ALA A 335 -5.07 1.95 -9.96
C ALA A 335 -5.24 0.83 -8.91
N ASP A 336 -6.00 -0.20 -9.26
CA ASP A 336 -6.33 -1.34 -8.40
C ASP A 336 -5.41 -2.54 -8.64
N ASN A 337 -4.83 -2.64 -9.83
CA ASN A 337 -3.85 -3.66 -10.20
C ASN A 337 -2.43 -3.08 -10.19
N TYR A 338 -1.85 -2.93 -9.00
CA TYR A 338 -0.56 -2.27 -8.81
C TYR A 338 0.54 -3.24 -8.33
N ILE A 339 1.79 -2.80 -8.45
CA ILE A 339 2.96 -3.51 -7.92
C ILE A 339 3.42 -2.81 -6.64
N LYS A 340 3.45 -3.54 -5.52
CA LYS A 340 4.01 -3.10 -4.25
C LYS A 340 5.28 -3.86 -3.93
N ILE A 341 6.40 -3.14 -3.81
CA ILE A 341 7.68 -3.66 -3.36
C ILE A 341 7.94 -3.09 -1.97
N TYR A 342 7.98 -3.94 -0.95
CA TYR A 342 8.01 -3.45 0.42
C TYR A 342 8.75 -4.36 1.39
N THR A 343 9.14 -3.83 2.54
CA THR A 343 9.56 -4.63 3.69
C THR A 343 8.36 -4.90 4.63
N PRO A 344 8.03 -6.17 4.91
CA PRO A 344 6.97 -6.54 5.85
C PRO A 344 7.19 -5.98 7.26
N VAL A 345 6.11 -5.52 7.90
CA VAL A 345 6.13 -4.91 9.24
C VAL A 345 5.11 -5.54 10.17
N ALA A 346 3.87 -5.69 9.70
CA ALA A 346 2.77 -6.07 10.56
C ALA A 346 2.92 -7.51 11.07
N SER A 347 2.38 -7.81 12.25
CA SER A 347 2.38 -9.17 12.80
C SER A 347 1.60 -10.16 11.92
N SER A 348 0.66 -9.65 11.12
CA SER A 348 -0.07 -10.38 10.09
C SER A 348 0.78 -10.67 8.85
N GLU A 349 1.91 -9.99 8.66
CA GLU A 349 2.81 -10.21 7.52
C GLU A 349 4.01 -11.07 7.95
N VAL A 350 4.60 -10.81 9.12
CA VAL A 350 5.85 -11.43 9.60
C VAL A 350 5.91 -11.41 11.14
N GLY A 351 6.73 -12.26 11.76
CA GLY A 351 6.88 -12.29 13.23
C GLY A 351 7.82 -11.22 13.80
N THR A 352 8.75 -10.74 12.98
CA THR A 352 9.63 -9.61 13.29
C THR A 352 9.75 -8.74 12.06
N SER A 353 9.47 -7.44 12.22
CA SER A 353 9.54 -6.46 11.13
C SER A 353 10.85 -6.56 10.36
N GLN A 354 10.75 -6.53 9.04
CA GLN A 354 11.86 -6.52 8.10
C GLN A 354 12.26 -5.10 7.68
N ARG A 355 11.48 -4.09 8.08
CA ARG A 355 11.79 -2.68 7.87
C ARG A 355 12.94 -2.25 8.79
N HIS A 356 13.70 -1.27 8.32
CA HIS A 356 14.62 -0.50 9.16
C HIS A 356 13.84 0.35 10.18
N ASN A 357 14.52 0.86 11.21
CA ASN A 357 13.92 1.75 12.21
C ASN A 357 14.51 3.16 12.07
N GLY A 358 14.19 3.85 10.98
CA GLY A 358 14.72 5.21 10.69
C GLY A 358 16.25 5.35 10.50
N LYS A 359 17.02 4.27 10.63
CA LYS A 359 18.49 4.25 10.48
C LYS A 359 18.95 3.07 9.63
N TRP A 360 20.02 3.28 8.85
CA TRP A 360 20.59 2.23 8.03
C TRP A 360 21.02 1.03 8.89
N ASP A 361 20.50 -0.15 8.57
CA ASP A 361 20.73 -1.40 9.28
C ASP A 361 21.12 -2.50 8.27
N THR A 362 22.33 -3.01 8.42
CA THR A 362 22.84 -4.10 7.56
C THR A 362 22.18 -5.45 7.87
N GLY A 363 21.45 -5.59 8.97
CA GLY A 363 20.62 -6.75 9.28
C GLY A 363 19.24 -6.75 8.61
N LYS A 364 18.87 -5.68 7.90
CA LYS A 364 17.60 -5.56 7.16
C LYS A 364 17.83 -5.71 5.65
N TYR A 365 16.73 -5.89 4.90
CA TYR A 365 16.81 -5.94 3.44
C TYR A 365 17.40 -4.64 2.90
N ARG A 366 18.29 -4.76 1.91
CA ARG A 366 18.90 -3.62 1.23
C ARG A 366 19.34 -3.98 -0.17
N LEU A 367 19.19 -3.02 -1.07
CA LEU A 367 19.66 -3.07 -2.44
C LEU A 367 20.91 -2.18 -2.56
N GLU A 368 22.08 -2.77 -2.78
CA GLU A 368 23.36 -2.07 -2.91
C GLU A 368 23.94 -2.24 -4.31
N ILE A 369 23.92 -1.17 -5.10
CA ILE A 369 24.31 -1.19 -6.51
C ILE A 369 25.53 -0.30 -6.74
N SER A 370 26.45 -0.78 -7.57
CA SER A 370 27.65 -0.05 -7.98
C SER A 370 27.66 0.15 -9.49
N GLY A 371 27.84 1.39 -9.94
CA GLY A 371 28.06 1.70 -11.36
C GLY A 371 26.84 1.57 -12.30
N ALA A 372 25.66 1.24 -11.80
CA ALA A 372 24.41 1.10 -12.56
C ALA A 372 23.24 1.78 -11.85
N GLN A 373 22.11 1.99 -12.53
CA GLN A 373 20.88 2.40 -11.85
C GLN A 373 20.43 1.31 -10.88
N ALA A 374 20.01 1.68 -9.66
CA ALA A 374 19.69 0.66 -8.67
C ALA A 374 18.28 0.09 -8.87
N LEU A 375 17.26 0.95 -8.85
CA LEU A 375 15.88 0.61 -9.13
C LEU A 375 15.32 1.55 -10.21
N TYR A 376 15.08 1.01 -11.39
CA TYR A 376 14.54 1.73 -12.53
C TYR A 376 13.09 1.32 -12.76
N VAL A 377 12.16 2.24 -12.55
CA VAL A 377 10.72 2.01 -12.63
C VAL A 377 10.19 2.60 -13.93
N GLN A 378 9.82 1.73 -14.87
CA GLN A 378 9.21 2.10 -16.15
C GLN A 378 7.70 1.83 -16.20
N GLU A 379 7.14 1.33 -15.09
CA GLU A 379 5.73 1.01 -14.97
C GLU A 379 4.94 2.05 -14.19
N ASP A 380 3.68 2.18 -14.56
CA ASP A 380 2.67 2.92 -13.82
C ASP A 380 2.25 2.13 -12.57
N TYR A 381 1.65 2.81 -11.59
CA TYR A 381 1.09 2.18 -10.38
C TYR A 381 2.10 1.28 -9.64
N VAL A 382 3.27 1.83 -9.33
CA VAL A 382 4.31 1.16 -8.54
C VAL A 382 4.47 1.84 -7.19
N ARG A 383 4.45 1.04 -6.12
CA ARG A 383 4.59 1.48 -4.73
C ARG A 383 5.85 0.86 -4.13
N ILE A 384 6.78 1.70 -3.69
CA ILE A 384 8.05 1.30 -3.05
C ILE A 384 8.01 1.78 -1.60
N ASP A 385 8.09 0.85 -0.65
CA ASP A 385 7.86 1.17 0.76
C ASP A 385 8.85 0.48 1.72
N GLY A 386 9.51 1.25 2.59
CA GLY A 386 10.33 0.67 3.67
C GLY A 386 11.67 0.06 3.23
N LEU A 387 12.18 0.39 2.03
CA LEU A 387 13.43 -0.18 1.51
C LEU A 387 14.65 0.62 1.94
N GLN A 388 15.80 -0.07 2.01
CA GLN A 388 17.11 0.55 2.04
C GLN A 388 17.77 0.41 0.67
N VAL A 389 18.19 1.52 0.06
CA VAL A 389 18.83 1.49 -1.25
C VAL A 389 20.08 2.35 -1.24
N LYS A 390 21.20 1.77 -1.68
CA LYS A 390 22.49 2.47 -1.76
C LYS A 390 23.06 2.39 -3.16
N LEU A 391 23.55 3.52 -3.63
CA LEU A 391 24.22 3.67 -4.90
C LEU A 391 25.68 4.09 -4.71
N THR A 392 26.62 3.31 -5.25
CA THR A 392 28.05 3.62 -5.21
C THR A 392 28.57 4.00 -6.60
N LEU A 393 29.15 5.19 -6.74
CA LEU A 393 29.71 5.69 -8.01
C LEU A 393 31.09 6.32 -7.79
N SER A 394 32.00 6.11 -8.75
CA SER A 394 33.37 6.65 -8.73
C SER A 394 33.82 7.33 -10.02
N SER A 395 33.24 6.95 -11.16
CA SER A 395 33.67 7.41 -12.49
C SER A 395 32.57 7.40 -13.54
N VAL A 396 31.31 7.21 -13.12
CA VAL A 396 30.14 7.21 -13.98
C VAL A 396 29.15 8.25 -13.48
N SER A 397 28.41 8.83 -14.41
CA SER A 397 27.40 9.85 -14.18
C SER A 397 26.03 9.33 -14.62
N LEU A 398 24.94 10.03 -14.28
CA LEU A 398 23.58 9.69 -14.72
C LEU A 398 23.08 8.32 -14.24
N LYS A 399 23.59 7.84 -13.10
CA LYS A 399 23.06 6.67 -12.38
C LYS A 399 22.32 7.14 -11.15
N ASN A 400 21.12 6.63 -10.94
CA ASN A 400 20.23 7.06 -9.88
C ASN A 400 19.85 5.89 -8.99
N THR A 401 19.50 6.19 -7.76
CA THR A 401 19.14 5.14 -6.80
C THR A 401 17.73 4.64 -7.11
N ILE A 402 16.75 5.54 -7.13
CA ILE A 402 15.41 5.26 -7.63
C ILE A 402 15.13 6.18 -8.81
N TRP A 403 14.93 5.61 -10.00
CA TRP A 403 14.56 6.35 -11.20
C TRP A 403 13.15 5.99 -11.62
N LEU A 404 12.25 6.96 -11.51
CA LEU A 404 10.87 6.88 -11.96
C LEU A 404 10.78 7.46 -13.39
N ASN A 405 10.53 6.61 -14.38
CA ASN A 405 10.34 6.99 -15.77
C ASN A 405 9.25 6.10 -16.38
N PRO A 406 8.03 6.12 -15.82
CA PRO A 406 6.98 5.42 -16.52
C PRO A 406 6.70 6.11 -17.85
N GLY A 407 6.16 5.35 -18.80
CA GLY A 407 5.83 5.84 -20.13
C GLY A 407 4.94 7.09 -20.13
N VAL A 408 4.79 7.73 -21.29
CA VAL A 408 3.98 8.95 -21.47
C VAL A 408 2.45 8.72 -21.42
N SER A 409 2.01 7.55 -20.97
CA SER A 409 0.60 7.23 -20.76
C SER A 409 0.07 8.02 -19.56
N ASN A 410 -1.13 8.58 -19.66
CA ASN A 410 -1.68 9.42 -18.60
C ASN A 410 -2.23 8.57 -17.45
N VAL A 411 -2.01 9.09 -16.25
CA VAL A 411 -2.33 8.59 -14.90
C VAL A 411 -1.34 7.56 -14.36
N THR A 412 -0.41 8.06 -13.56
CA THR A 412 0.58 7.26 -12.84
C THR A 412 0.45 7.63 -11.36
N ASP A 413 0.07 6.67 -10.51
CA ASP A 413 0.18 6.78 -9.04
C ASP A 413 1.43 6.02 -8.63
N ILE A 414 2.57 6.72 -8.59
CA ILE A 414 3.83 6.15 -8.11
C ILE A 414 4.09 6.67 -6.70
N ARG A 415 4.41 5.75 -5.81
CA ARG A 415 4.62 6.04 -4.39
C ARG A 415 6.00 5.57 -3.96
N VAL A 416 6.76 6.45 -3.30
CA VAL A 416 8.04 6.11 -2.67
C VAL A 416 7.99 6.58 -1.22
N SER A 417 7.94 5.63 -0.29
CA SER A 417 7.70 5.94 1.12
C SER A 417 8.58 5.18 2.08
N ASN A 418 8.83 5.80 3.23
CA ASN A 418 9.50 5.16 4.37
C ASN A 418 10.87 4.55 4.00
N CYS A 419 11.56 5.03 2.97
CA CYS A 419 12.81 4.45 2.50
C CYS A 419 14.04 5.18 3.06
N ILE A 420 15.15 4.46 3.19
CA ILE A 420 16.48 5.04 3.40
C ILE A 420 17.29 4.94 2.11
N ILE A 421 17.69 6.09 1.57
CA ILE A 421 18.35 6.20 0.26
C ILE A 421 19.71 6.87 0.44
N ARG A 422 20.78 6.15 0.08
CA ARG A 422 22.16 6.58 0.34
C ARG A 422 23.02 6.67 -0.92
N GLY A 423 23.70 7.79 -1.08
CA GLY A 423 24.81 7.94 -2.02
C GLY A 423 26.15 7.52 -1.42
N ALA A 424 27.01 6.91 -2.22
CA ALA A 424 28.44 6.73 -1.93
C ALA A 424 29.23 7.19 -3.14
N LEU A 425 29.36 8.50 -3.26
CA LEU A 425 29.86 9.18 -4.46
C LEU A 425 31.31 9.63 -4.28
N SER A 426 32.14 9.36 -5.28
CA SER A 426 33.56 9.70 -5.27
C SER A 426 34.09 9.94 -6.68
N GLY A 427 35.37 10.28 -6.79
CA GLY A 427 36.05 10.50 -8.06
C GLY A 427 35.34 11.57 -8.90
N THR A 428 34.99 11.25 -10.14
CA THR A 428 34.38 12.20 -11.09
C THR A 428 32.88 11.97 -11.30
N SER A 429 32.20 11.26 -10.38
CA SER A 429 30.76 11.03 -10.49
C SER A 429 29.95 12.31 -10.24
N ASP A 430 29.00 12.59 -11.14
CA ASP A 430 28.08 13.72 -11.12
C ASP A 430 26.70 13.35 -11.72
N ASN A 431 25.74 14.28 -11.69
CA ASN A 431 24.42 14.16 -12.33
C ASN A 431 23.63 12.92 -11.89
N SER A 432 23.51 12.73 -10.58
CA SER A 432 22.89 11.56 -9.95
C SER A 432 21.92 12.00 -8.85
N ALA A 433 20.89 11.20 -8.59
CA ALA A 433 19.93 11.48 -7.55
C ALA A 433 19.61 10.27 -6.66
N GLY A 434 19.16 10.57 -5.44
CA GLY A 434 18.47 9.59 -4.60
C GLY A 434 17.17 9.15 -5.26
N ILE A 435 16.25 10.09 -5.47
CA ILE A 435 15.03 9.87 -6.24
C ILE A 435 15.02 10.84 -7.42
N ILE A 436 14.82 10.32 -8.62
CA ILE A 436 14.61 11.13 -9.81
C ILE A 436 13.34 10.72 -10.54
N THR A 437 12.64 11.70 -11.09
CA THR A 437 11.66 11.45 -12.14
C THR A 437 12.12 12.03 -13.46
N TRP A 438 12.02 11.27 -14.54
CA TRP A 438 12.29 11.77 -15.88
C TRP A 438 11.16 11.35 -16.80
N TYR A 439 10.52 12.31 -17.46
CA TYR A 439 9.49 12.05 -18.47
C TYR A 439 9.97 12.62 -19.80
N ALA A 440 9.81 11.87 -20.90
CA ALA A 440 9.98 12.41 -22.24
C ALA A 440 8.96 13.55 -22.46
N SER A 441 9.40 14.64 -23.08
CA SER A 441 8.70 15.94 -23.20
C SER A 441 7.16 15.87 -23.38
N GLY A 442 6.43 16.65 -22.57
CA GLY A 442 4.97 16.83 -22.66
C GLY A 442 4.39 17.42 -21.36
N THR A 443 3.14 17.87 -21.37
CA THR A 443 2.37 18.12 -20.12
C THR A 443 1.97 16.77 -19.55
N SER A 444 2.57 16.36 -18.42
CA SER A 444 2.13 15.14 -17.73
C SER A 444 1.06 15.49 -16.69
N THR A 445 0.05 14.62 -16.55
CA THR A 445 -0.94 14.67 -15.46
C THR A 445 -0.55 13.75 -14.30
N ASN A 446 0.68 13.23 -14.34
CA ASN A 446 1.21 12.20 -13.45
C ASN A 446 1.24 12.69 -12.00
N THR A 447 1.00 11.77 -11.07
CA THR A 447 0.99 12.04 -9.64
C THR A 447 2.03 11.15 -8.95
N VAL A 448 3.10 11.78 -8.44
CA VAL A 448 4.12 11.05 -7.69
C VAL A 448 4.10 11.51 -6.23
N LYS A 449 4.01 10.54 -5.32
CA LYS A 449 3.94 10.76 -3.87
C LYS A 449 5.24 10.26 -3.24
N ILE A 450 5.96 11.15 -2.56
CA ILE A 450 7.27 10.88 -1.96
C ILE A 450 7.21 11.33 -0.50
N TRP A 451 7.19 10.40 0.47
CA TRP A 451 7.09 10.79 1.88
C TRP A 451 7.83 9.91 2.87
N ASN A 452 8.13 10.45 4.05
CA ASN A 452 8.84 9.75 5.13
C ASN A 452 10.16 9.10 4.69
N ASN A 453 10.84 9.64 3.68
CA ASN A 453 12.13 9.10 3.25
C ASN A 453 13.29 9.85 3.93
N ILE A 454 14.35 9.11 4.25
CA ILE A 454 15.64 9.68 4.63
C ILE A 454 16.61 9.51 3.46
N ILE A 455 17.12 10.62 2.94
CA ILE A 455 17.95 10.65 1.73
C ILE A 455 19.24 11.40 2.02
N TYR A 456 20.40 10.76 1.81
CA TYR A 456 21.67 11.40 2.16
C TYR A 456 22.87 11.00 1.30
N ASP A 457 23.92 11.79 1.40
CA ASP A 457 25.24 11.60 0.77
C ASP A 457 25.25 11.69 -0.77
N PHE A 458 24.33 12.46 -1.36
CA PHE A 458 24.39 12.82 -2.79
C PHE A 458 25.21 14.09 -3.00
N LYS A 459 26.48 14.04 -2.60
CA LYS A 459 27.44 15.14 -2.74
C LYS A 459 28.85 14.59 -2.96
N ASN A 460 29.56 15.13 -3.95
CA ASN A 460 30.92 14.71 -4.30
C ASN A 460 31.79 15.96 -4.50
N GLY A 461 32.37 16.50 -3.42
CA GLY A 461 33.22 17.69 -3.49
C GLY A 461 32.52 18.89 -4.15
N GLY A 462 33.13 19.45 -5.21
CA GLY A 462 32.64 20.62 -5.94
C GLY A 462 31.79 20.32 -7.18
N TYR A 463 31.47 19.06 -7.47
CA TYR A 463 30.60 18.70 -8.59
C TYR A 463 29.16 19.16 -8.31
N GLY A 464 28.63 20.00 -9.19
CA GLY A 464 27.20 20.37 -9.20
C GLY A 464 26.35 19.25 -9.79
N ASP A 465 25.04 19.29 -9.54
CA ASP A 465 24.04 18.35 -10.09
C ASP A 465 23.96 16.97 -9.41
N LEU A 466 24.21 16.92 -8.10
CA LEU A 466 23.87 15.76 -7.27
C LEU A 466 22.67 16.09 -6.39
N HIS A 467 21.62 15.26 -6.41
CA HIS A 467 20.33 15.62 -5.83
C HIS A 467 19.86 14.60 -4.80
N GLY A 468 19.25 15.05 -3.71
CA GLY A 468 18.43 14.15 -2.89
C GLY A 468 17.20 13.71 -3.67
N ILE A 469 16.37 14.68 -4.04
CA ILE A 469 15.17 14.51 -4.87
C ILE A 469 15.25 15.45 -6.07
N ARG A 470 15.09 14.92 -7.29
CA ARG A 470 14.99 15.68 -8.54
C ARG A 470 13.72 15.32 -9.29
N VAL A 471 12.88 16.32 -9.53
CA VAL A 471 11.57 16.09 -10.17
C VAL A 471 11.33 17.05 -11.33
N ARG A 472 10.50 16.64 -12.30
CA ARG A 472 10.32 17.37 -13.56
C ARG A 472 8.97 17.08 -14.25
N LEU A 473 8.25 18.12 -14.69
CA LEU A 473 7.04 18.09 -15.53
C LEU A 473 5.73 17.55 -14.91
N ALA A 474 5.73 16.80 -13.80
CA ALA A 474 4.52 16.25 -13.18
C ALA A 474 4.02 17.01 -11.93
N ASN A 475 2.91 16.54 -11.32
CA ASN A 475 2.46 16.96 -10.00
C ASN A 475 3.10 16.07 -8.94
N TYR A 476 3.82 16.69 -7.99
CA TYR A 476 4.52 15.96 -6.93
C TYR A 476 4.03 16.40 -5.55
N TYR A 477 3.81 15.40 -4.70
CA TYR A 477 3.52 15.58 -3.28
C TYR A 477 4.70 15.02 -2.49
N ILE A 478 5.58 15.93 -2.03
CA ILE A 478 6.86 15.60 -1.39
C ILE A 478 6.71 15.97 0.09
N TYR A 479 6.32 15.04 0.96
CA TYR A 479 5.92 15.33 2.35
C TYR A 479 6.84 14.66 3.38
N ASN A 480 7.16 15.32 4.49
CA ASN A 480 7.85 14.69 5.63
C ASN A 480 9.12 13.89 5.24
N ASN A 481 9.94 14.37 4.30
CA ASN A 481 11.23 13.75 3.98
C ASN A 481 12.35 14.46 4.76
N THR A 482 13.44 13.74 5.05
CA THR A 482 14.68 14.29 5.61
C THR A 482 15.82 14.11 4.60
N ILE A 483 16.32 15.22 4.04
CA ILE A 483 17.34 15.23 2.97
C ILE A 483 18.61 15.91 3.46
N ILE A 484 19.72 15.17 3.48
CA ILE A 484 20.97 15.59 4.16
C ILE A 484 22.20 15.41 3.27
N ASN A 485 23.13 16.37 3.34
CA ASN A 485 24.45 16.25 2.68
C ASN A 485 24.39 15.94 1.17
N CYS A 486 23.47 16.61 0.47
CA CYS A 486 23.34 16.58 -0.98
C CYS A 486 23.91 17.87 -1.60
N TYR A 487 24.17 17.89 -2.92
CA TYR A 487 24.45 19.18 -3.59
C TYR A 487 23.16 20.01 -3.65
N ASN A 488 22.08 19.47 -4.24
CA ASN A 488 20.72 20.00 -4.10
C ASN A 488 19.89 19.07 -3.21
N GLY A 489 19.15 19.60 -2.25
CA GLY A 489 18.21 18.84 -1.43
C GLY A 489 17.00 18.38 -2.26
N ILE A 490 16.05 19.29 -2.47
CA ILE A 490 14.88 19.09 -3.34
C ILE A 490 14.97 20.04 -4.54
N TYR A 491 15.06 19.47 -5.74
CA TYR A 491 15.19 20.20 -7.00
C TYR A 491 14.01 19.95 -7.93
N ILE A 492 13.26 21.00 -8.24
CA ILE A 492 12.17 21.01 -9.23
C ILE A 492 12.74 21.58 -10.53
N GLU A 493 13.14 20.70 -11.44
CA GLU A 493 13.78 21.10 -12.70
C GLU A 493 12.80 21.81 -13.66
N SER A 494 11.54 21.38 -13.67
CA SER A 494 10.45 22.08 -14.36
C SER A 494 9.09 21.60 -13.84
N GLY A 495 8.04 22.37 -14.14
CA GLY A 495 6.70 22.14 -13.57
C GLY A 495 6.56 22.79 -12.19
N THR A 496 5.58 22.33 -11.42
CA THR A 496 5.31 22.80 -10.05
C THR A 496 5.16 21.62 -9.11
N SER A 497 5.56 21.77 -7.85
CA SER A 497 5.45 20.70 -6.85
C SER A 497 5.00 21.23 -5.49
N VAL A 498 4.35 20.37 -4.71
CA VAL A 498 3.91 20.67 -3.35
C VAL A 498 4.85 19.99 -2.36
N ALA A 499 5.57 20.78 -1.58
CA ALA A 499 6.42 20.32 -0.50
C ALA A 499 5.79 20.70 0.85
N LYS A 500 5.63 19.74 1.77
CA LYS A 500 5.13 20.01 3.13
C LYS A 500 5.98 19.28 4.16
N ASN A 501 6.27 19.92 5.28
CA ASN A 501 6.96 19.28 6.42
C ASN A 501 8.31 18.61 6.08
N ASN A 502 9.04 19.02 5.04
CA ASN A 502 10.34 18.39 4.76
C ASN A 502 11.46 19.07 5.55
N ILE A 503 12.47 18.30 5.94
CA ILE A 503 13.79 18.80 6.34
C ILE A 503 14.73 18.70 5.15
N SER A 504 15.31 19.82 4.74
CA SER A 504 16.46 19.87 3.84
C SER A 504 17.60 20.54 4.58
N TYR A 505 18.64 19.77 4.93
CA TYR A 505 19.67 20.19 5.89
C TYR A 505 21.09 19.85 5.44
N GLY A 506 22.01 20.82 5.51
CA GLY A 506 23.43 20.60 5.18
C GLY A 506 23.71 20.39 3.68
N ASN A 507 22.73 20.67 2.82
CA ASN A 507 22.91 20.64 1.37
C ASN A 507 23.62 21.92 0.89
N SER A 508 24.17 21.90 -0.34
CA SER A 508 24.70 23.15 -0.92
C SER A 508 23.56 24.14 -1.22
N ASP A 509 22.45 23.62 -1.75
CA ASP A 509 21.18 24.31 -1.98
C ASP A 509 20.05 23.41 -1.46
N ASN A 510 19.16 23.92 -0.62
CA ASN A 510 18.19 23.06 0.08
C ASN A 510 16.92 22.87 -0.75
N TYR A 511 16.45 23.94 -1.38
CA TYR A 511 15.25 23.93 -2.22
C TYR A 511 15.46 24.81 -3.45
N ASN A 512 15.30 24.20 -4.62
CA ASN A 512 15.52 24.90 -5.88
C ASN A 512 14.41 24.54 -6.88
N GLY A 513 13.90 25.55 -7.59
CA GLY A 513 12.81 25.42 -8.54
C GLY A 513 11.50 26.05 -8.06
N THR A 514 10.37 25.65 -8.67
CA THR A 514 9.06 26.27 -8.42
C THR A 514 8.17 25.38 -7.56
N PHE A 515 7.79 25.89 -6.39
CA PHE A 515 6.89 25.21 -5.45
C PHE A 515 5.54 25.93 -5.36
N THR A 516 4.46 25.17 -5.22
CA THR A 516 3.09 25.67 -5.08
C THR A 516 2.43 25.03 -3.87
N ALA A 517 1.49 25.74 -3.21
CA ALA A 517 0.71 25.24 -2.06
C ALA A 517 1.52 24.54 -0.94
N SER A 518 2.80 24.89 -0.82
CA SER A 518 3.76 24.28 0.10
C SER A 518 3.65 24.92 1.49
N THR A 519 4.03 24.23 2.56
CA THR A 519 4.02 24.80 3.92
C THR A 519 4.95 24.07 4.89
N ASN A 520 5.39 24.74 5.95
CA ASN A 520 6.08 24.12 7.10
C ASN A 520 7.34 23.32 6.70
N ASN A 521 8.04 23.72 5.65
CA ASN A 521 9.33 23.12 5.28
C ASN A 521 10.47 23.77 6.07
N LEU A 522 11.52 23.01 6.35
CA LEU A 522 12.72 23.46 7.05
C LEU A 522 13.93 23.47 6.10
N SER A 523 14.61 24.61 6.07
CA SER A 523 15.89 24.80 5.39
C SER A 523 16.97 25.19 6.38
N GLY A 524 18.05 24.41 6.42
CA GLY A 524 19.16 24.65 7.33
C GLY A 524 20.50 24.08 6.85
N PRO A 525 21.61 24.36 7.56
CA PRO A 525 21.67 25.19 8.76
C PRO A 525 21.64 26.70 8.50
N THR A 526 21.94 27.15 7.28
CA THR A 526 22.15 28.58 6.98
C THR A 526 21.30 29.14 5.86
N GLN A 527 20.75 28.27 5.02
CA GLN A 527 19.96 28.60 3.85
C GLN A 527 18.57 29.12 4.26
N THR A 528 17.94 29.93 3.41
CA THR A 528 16.65 30.57 3.69
C THR A 528 15.65 30.37 2.54
N ASP A 529 15.73 29.23 1.89
CA ASP A 529 15.04 28.86 0.65
C ASP A 529 13.85 27.90 0.90
N ALA A 530 13.48 27.60 2.15
CA ALA A 530 12.34 26.73 2.42
C ALA A 530 11.05 27.30 1.77
N PRO A 531 10.33 26.51 0.95
CA PRO A 531 9.21 27.01 0.18
C PRO A 531 7.91 27.03 0.98
N GLY A 532 6.98 27.88 0.53
CA GLY A 532 5.59 27.86 0.98
C GLY A 532 5.26 28.78 2.16
N THR A 533 4.14 28.53 2.81
CA THR A 533 3.72 29.24 4.02
C THR A 533 4.44 28.69 5.26
N ASN A 534 4.70 29.50 6.27
CA ASN A 534 5.40 29.07 7.51
C ASN A 534 6.77 28.37 7.29
N PRO A 535 7.68 28.91 6.46
CA PRO A 535 9.00 28.30 6.28
C PRO A 535 9.86 28.43 7.55
N VAL A 536 10.61 27.38 7.87
CA VAL A 536 11.59 27.35 8.96
C VAL A 536 12.99 27.48 8.37
N ASN A 537 13.47 28.72 8.24
CA ASN A 537 14.70 29.06 7.51
C ASN A 537 15.90 29.28 8.44
N ALA A 538 17.11 29.06 7.91
CA ALA A 538 18.40 29.18 8.61
C ALA A 538 18.37 28.49 9.98
N ALA A 539 17.70 27.34 10.02
CA ALA A 539 17.40 26.63 11.25
C ALA A 539 18.40 25.51 11.50
N LYS A 540 18.85 25.38 12.75
CA LYS A 540 19.70 24.26 13.15
C LYS A 540 18.81 23.10 13.57
N VAL A 541 18.92 21.97 12.88
CA VAL A 541 18.35 20.70 13.32
C VAL A 541 19.34 19.99 14.23
N ILE A 542 18.84 19.31 15.26
CA ILE A 542 19.64 18.47 16.15
C ILE A 542 19.17 17.02 15.97
N PHE A 543 20.03 16.20 15.40
CA PHE A 543 19.80 14.75 15.28
C PHE A 543 20.40 13.99 16.47
N ILE A 544 19.91 12.78 16.72
CA ILE A 544 20.42 11.89 17.77
C ILE A 544 21.92 11.64 17.59
N ASP A 545 22.37 11.28 16.39
CA ASP A 545 23.78 10.98 16.09
C ASP A 545 24.10 11.15 14.59
N GLU A 546 24.13 12.41 14.13
CA GLU A 546 24.43 12.79 12.74
C GLU A 546 25.76 12.20 12.23
N ALA A 547 26.76 12.03 13.10
CA ALA A 547 28.08 11.52 12.72
C ALA A 547 28.08 10.03 12.35
N ASN A 548 27.05 9.29 12.74
CA ASN A 548 26.86 7.87 12.44
C ASN A 548 25.57 7.63 11.64
N ASP A 549 25.16 8.62 10.83
CA ASP A 549 24.01 8.59 9.93
C ASP A 549 22.68 8.30 10.67
N ASP A 550 22.57 8.73 11.93
CA ASP A 550 21.36 8.60 12.75
C ASP A 550 20.59 9.94 12.76
N PHE A 551 19.60 10.03 11.89
CA PHE A 551 18.87 11.26 11.61
C PHE A 551 17.50 11.34 12.29
N HIS A 552 17.25 10.53 13.32
CA HIS A 552 16.12 10.76 14.22
C HIS A 552 16.31 12.11 14.91
N LEU A 553 15.21 12.83 15.14
CA LEU A 553 15.20 14.12 15.81
C LEU A 553 15.55 13.93 17.28
N ALA A 554 16.57 14.66 17.74
CA ALA A 554 16.92 14.64 19.14
C ALA A 554 15.81 15.30 19.97
N PRO A 555 15.48 14.80 21.17
CA PRO A 555 14.43 15.37 22.04
C PRO A 555 14.63 16.82 22.51
N ASN A 556 15.74 17.45 22.11
CA ASN A 556 16.09 18.84 22.35
C ASN A 556 16.20 19.67 21.07
N ASP A 557 15.75 19.15 19.92
CA ASP A 557 15.54 19.95 18.72
C ASP A 557 14.29 20.81 18.88
N TYR A 558 14.43 22.12 18.64
CA TYR A 558 13.33 23.08 18.76
C TYR A 558 12.89 23.63 17.41
N SER A 559 13.57 23.22 16.33
CA SER A 559 13.30 23.72 14.98
C SER A 559 12.35 22.83 14.19
N ALA A 560 12.47 21.50 14.31
CA ALA A 560 11.59 20.56 13.60
C ALA A 560 10.45 20.02 14.47
N ILE A 561 10.71 19.78 15.76
CA ILE A 561 9.74 19.17 16.67
C ILE A 561 8.53 20.09 16.91
N ASN A 562 7.31 19.57 16.73
CA ASN A 562 6.00 20.24 16.75
C ASN A 562 5.85 21.41 15.76
N ALA A 563 6.69 21.50 14.73
CA ALA A 563 6.68 22.61 13.77
C ALA A 563 5.97 22.25 12.45
N GLY A 564 5.54 21.01 12.27
CA GLY A 564 4.83 20.51 11.09
C GLY A 564 3.35 20.84 11.07
N THR A 565 2.75 20.76 9.88
CA THR A 565 1.29 20.74 9.70
C THR A 565 0.75 19.31 9.81
N ASN A 566 -0.46 19.13 10.32
CA ASN A 566 -1.12 17.82 10.32
C ASN A 566 -1.54 17.45 8.88
N LEU A 567 -1.13 16.27 8.40
CA LEU A 567 -1.45 15.74 7.07
C LEU A 567 -2.34 14.48 7.11
N SER A 568 -2.90 14.12 8.27
CA SER A 568 -3.72 12.91 8.43
C SER A 568 -5.00 12.87 7.61
N ALA A 569 -5.42 14.01 7.07
CA ALA A 569 -6.57 14.14 6.17
C ALA A 569 -6.23 15.03 4.95
N ASP A 570 -4.95 15.06 4.55
CA ASP A 570 -4.56 15.77 3.33
C ASP A 570 -5.20 15.09 2.10
N SER A 571 -5.86 15.89 1.25
CA SER A 571 -6.66 15.40 0.13
C SER A 571 -5.85 14.71 -0.97
N TYR A 572 -4.52 14.83 -0.97
CA TYR A 572 -3.65 14.23 -1.98
C TYR A 572 -2.80 13.09 -1.42
N LEU A 573 -2.34 13.24 -0.18
CA LEU A 573 -1.50 12.25 0.49
C LEU A 573 -1.75 12.30 2.00
N ALA A 574 -2.79 11.57 2.45
CA ALA A 574 -3.07 11.33 3.85
C ALA A 574 -2.19 10.20 4.40
N PHE A 575 -1.61 10.42 5.58
CA PHE A 575 -0.89 9.41 6.35
C PHE A 575 -0.84 9.84 7.82
N SER A 576 -0.52 8.92 8.73
CA SER A 576 -0.49 9.22 10.17
C SER A 576 0.75 8.71 10.88
N ASP A 577 1.64 8.00 10.21
CA ASP A 577 2.82 7.40 10.85
C ASP A 577 4.10 7.97 10.25
N ASP A 578 5.22 7.83 10.95
CA ASP A 578 6.54 8.25 10.50
C ASP A 578 7.34 7.11 9.86
N ILE A 579 8.66 7.28 9.71
CA ILE A 579 9.52 6.34 8.99
C ILE A 579 9.70 4.98 9.69
N ASP A 580 9.65 4.94 11.01
CA ASP A 580 9.76 3.73 11.83
C ASP A 580 8.42 3.23 12.39
N GLY A 581 7.33 3.90 12.01
CA GLY A 581 5.96 3.43 12.20
C GLY A 581 5.31 3.98 13.47
N GLU A 582 5.82 5.09 13.98
CA GLU A 582 5.33 5.78 15.15
C GLU A 582 4.24 6.77 14.74
N THR A 583 3.18 6.86 15.55
CA THR A 583 2.01 7.66 15.22
C THR A 583 2.28 9.16 15.34
N ARG A 584 1.78 9.94 14.39
CA ARG A 584 1.86 11.40 14.34
C ARG A 584 0.53 12.06 14.77
N PRO A 585 0.57 13.05 15.69
CA PRO A 585 1.73 13.46 16.45
C PRO A 585 1.98 12.57 17.68
N ILE A 586 3.24 12.37 18.07
CA ILE A 586 3.57 11.81 19.41
C ILE A 586 3.28 12.86 20.50
N SER A 587 3.44 14.13 20.17
CA SER A 587 3.31 15.24 21.11
C SER A 587 2.15 16.18 20.75
N THR A 588 2.34 17.51 20.77
CA THR A 588 1.24 18.48 20.62
C THR A 588 0.94 18.88 19.16
N GLY A 589 1.80 18.47 18.23
CA GLY A 589 1.73 18.77 16.81
C GLY A 589 2.76 17.92 16.08
N TRP A 590 2.60 17.79 14.77
CA TRP A 590 3.48 17.00 13.94
C TRP A 590 4.89 17.59 13.89
N ASP A 591 5.87 16.72 13.73
CA ASP A 591 7.24 17.13 13.47
C ASP A 591 7.47 17.36 11.97
N ILE A 592 8.43 18.23 11.64
CA ILE A 592 8.96 18.37 10.28
C ILE A 592 10.00 17.26 10.08
N GLY A 593 10.00 16.60 8.92
CA GLY A 593 10.94 15.54 8.55
C GLY A 593 10.32 14.15 8.64
N ALA A 594 11.15 13.14 8.36
CA ALA A 594 10.73 11.72 8.27
C ALA A 594 10.44 11.06 9.62
N ASP A 595 10.98 11.62 10.70
CA ASP A 595 10.87 11.13 12.07
C ASP A 595 9.82 11.93 12.86
N GLU A 596 9.16 11.31 13.83
CA GLU A 596 8.35 11.96 14.84
C GLU A 596 8.98 11.74 16.22
N SER A 597 9.11 12.79 17.01
CA SER A 597 9.85 12.76 18.26
C SER A 597 9.09 13.46 19.38
N TYR A 598 9.53 13.23 20.61
CA TYR A 598 9.00 13.92 21.78
C TYR A 598 9.93 15.05 22.20
N LEU A 599 9.33 16.22 22.46
CA LEU A 599 10.09 17.34 23.01
C LEU A 599 10.25 17.20 24.53
N THR A 600 11.48 17.03 25.02
CA THR A 600 11.75 17.11 26.46
C THR A 600 11.79 18.55 26.95
N LYS A 601 10.66 19.06 27.46
CA LYS A 601 10.59 20.35 28.15
C LYS A 601 10.79 20.17 29.66
N PHE A 602 11.87 20.71 30.21
CA PHE A 602 11.97 20.93 31.65
C PHE A 602 11.14 22.16 32.04
N LYS A 603 9.97 21.95 32.67
CA LYS A 603 9.23 23.02 33.35
C LYS A 603 9.69 23.11 34.81
N PHE A 604 10.28 24.24 35.19
CA PHE A 604 10.54 24.54 36.60
C PHE A 604 9.41 25.40 37.16
N ASN A 605 8.57 24.82 38.02
CA ASN A 605 7.62 25.60 38.82
C ASN A 605 8.29 25.95 40.15
N ASN A 606 8.59 27.25 40.37
CA ASN A 606 9.16 27.86 41.58
C ASN A 606 10.03 26.96 42.48
N GLY A 607 11.34 27.16 42.43
CA GLY A 607 12.30 26.53 43.34
C GLY A 607 13.74 26.82 42.97
N THR A 608 14.68 26.31 43.77
CA THR A 608 16.13 26.36 43.50
C THR A 608 16.63 24.96 43.24
N PHE A 609 17.24 24.69 42.08
CA PHE A 609 17.96 23.45 41.82
C PHE A 609 19.48 23.71 41.83
N LYS A 610 20.24 22.79 42.43
CA LYS A 610 21.71 22.83 42.40
C LYS A 610 22.19 21.88 41.31
N ILE A 611 22.73 22.44 40.24
CA ILE A 611 23.42 21.66 39.21
C ILE A 611 24.84 21.38 39.70
N LYS A 612 25.22 20.11 39.78
CA LYS A 612 26.59 19.71 40.11
C LYS A 612 27.35 19.47 38.81
N GLY A 613 27.95 20.53 38.26
CA GLY A 613 28.65 20.50 36.97
C GLY A 613 28.42 21.77 36.16
N LYS A 614 28.95 21.82 34.94
CA LYS A 614 28.76 22.95 34.02
C LYS A 614 27.41 22.79 33.30
N ALA A 615 26.48 23.71 33.54
CA ALA A 615 25.26 23.84 32.75
C ALA A 615 25.48 24.87 31.65
N ILE A 616 25.16 24.51 30.41
CA ILE A 616 25.08 25.45 29.29
C ILE A 616 23.60 25.63 29.01
N PHE A 617 23.06 26.77 29.44
CA PHE A 617 21.75 27.25 28.99
C PHE A 617 21.99 28.10 27.75
N ARG A 618 21.28 27.81 26.66
CA ARG A 618 21.27 28.64 25.46
C ARG A 618 20.00 29.47 25.44
#